data_AF-A0A8S3HHZ8-F1
#
_entry.id   AF-A0A8S3HHZ8-F1
#
_cell.length_a   1.000
_cell.length_b   1.000
_cell.length_c   1.000
_cell.angle_alpha   90.00
_cell.angle_beta   90.00
_cell.angle_gamma   90.00
#
_symmetry.space_group_name_H-M   'P 1'
#
loop_
_entity.id
_entity.type
_entity.pdbx_description
1 polymer ?
#
loop_
_entity_poly.entity_id
_entity_poly.type
_entity_poly.pdbx_seq_one_letter_code
_entity_poly.pdbx_strand_id
1 'polypeptide(L)'
;MSLVLPDGYVLDLIGPFYGKHNDAAISKAILDKCTELSVLCEDNDTHIVDRGFRDVAEEFQALGYDLKMPGLLSKGDKQLSTIEANESR
;
A
#
# COMPACT_ATOMS: atom_id res chain seq x y z
N MET A 1 -2.95 13.61 -1.51
CA MET A 1 -2.30 12.51 -2.24
C MET A 1 -2.76 12.58 -3.68
N SER A 2 -1.87 12.48 -4.66
CA SER A 2 -2.26 12.44 -6.08
C SER A 2 -2.45 11.01 -6.54
N LEU A 3 -3.51 10.75 -7.29
CA LEU A 3 -3.70 9.51 -8.04
C LEU A 3 -3.16 9.73 -9.45
N VAL A 4 -2.15 8.95 -9.84
CA VAL A 4 -1.39 9.14 -11.08
C VAL A 4 -1.34 7.83 -11.84
N LEU A 5 -1.61 7.90 -13.15
CA LEU A 5 -1.56 6.76 -14.06
C LEU A 5 -0.10 6.45 -14.47
N PRO A 6 0.19 5.22 -14.96
CA PRO A 6 1.54 4.81 -15.34
C PRO A 6 2.20 5.66 -16.45
N ASP A 7 1.39 6.36 -17.24
CA ASP A 7 1.83 7.29 -18.30
C ASP A 7 2.10 8.72 -17.77
N GLY A 8 1.94 8.94 -16.47
CA GLY A 8 2.23 10.21 -15.80
C GLY A 8 1.06 11.19 -15.73
N TYR A 9 -0.12 10.83 -16.24
CA TYR A 9 -1.30 11.68 -16.10
C TYR A 9 -1.87 11.61 -14.69
N VAL A 10 -2.12 12.78 -14.09
CA VAL A 10 -2.80 12.90 -12.80
C VAL A 10 -4.29 12.76 -13.04
N LEU A 11 -4.89 11.72 -12.44
CA LEU A 11 -6.32 11.46 -12.54
C LEU A 11 -7.10 12.26 -11.50
N ASP A 12 -6.63 12.28 -10.25
CA ASP A 12 -7.31 12.97 -9.16
C ASP A 12 -6.36 13.39 -8.02
N LEU A 13 -6.84 14.31 -7.17
CA LEU A 13 -6.20 14.77 -5.95
C LEU A 13 -7.08 14.45 -4.75
N ILE A 14 -6.73 13.41 -4.01
CA ILE A 14 -7.46 13.00 -2.81
C ILE A 14 -6.92 13.81 -1.61
N GLY A 15 -7.79 14.56 -0.94
CA GLY A 15 -7.43 15.39 0.21
C GLY A 15 -8.22 16.71 0.29
N PRO A 16 -7.87 17.63 1.22
CA PRO A 16 -6.59 17.77 1.92
C PRO A 16 -6.41 16.85 3.15
N PHE A 17 -5.15 16.55 3.49
CA PHE A 17 -4.78 15.82 4.71
C PHE A 17 -3.91 16.70 5.62
N TYR A 18 -4.00 16.51 6.94
CA TYR A 18 -3.14 17.21 7.89
C TYR A 18 -1.69 16.71 7.79
N GLY A 19 -0.72 17.62 7.85
CA GLY A 19 0.71 17.29 7.77
C GLY A 19 1.28 16.44 8.90
N LYS A 20 0.48 16.12 9.93
CA LYS A 20 0.85 15.15 10.98
C LYS A 20 0.58 13.70 10.58
N HIS A 21 -0.20 13.46 9.53
CA HIS A 21 -0.49 12.12 9.05
C HIS A 21 0.64 11.67 8.12
N ASN A 22 1.19 10.49 8.38
CA ASN A 22 2.12 9.84 7.48
C ASN A 22 1.36 9.20 6.31
N ASP A 23 2.11 8.73 5.31
CA ASP A 23 1.53 8.15 4.10
C ASP A 23 0.66 6.92 4.40
N ALA A 24 1.05 6.09 5.37
CA ALA A 24 0.23 4.96 5.82
C ALA A 24 -1.13 5.43 6.35
N ALA A 25 -1.17 6.37 7.31
CA ALA A 25 -2.42 6.89 7.85
C ALA A 25 -3.29 7.57 6.79
N ILE A 26 -2.66 8.24 5.81
CA ILE A 26 -3.36 8.81 4.66
C ILE A 26 -3.95 7.71 3.78
N SER A 27 -3.19 6.67 3.43
CA SER A 27 -3.67 5.54 2.62
C SER A 27 -4.82 4.80 3.28
N LYS A 28 -4.76 4.55 4.60
CA LYS A 28 -5.90 3.99 5.35
C LYS A 28 -7.16 4.83 5.15
N ALA A 29 -7.04 6.15 5.36
CA ALA A 29 -8.17 7.05 5.20
C ALA A 29 -8.71 7.09 3.75
N ILE A 30 -7.85 6.85 2.75
CA ILE A 30 -8.24 6.73 1.35
C ILE A 30 -9.00 5.42 1.13
N LEU A 31 -8.46 4.28 1.56
CA LEU A 31 -9.09 2.96 1.42
C LEU A 31 -10.45 2.91 2.11
N ASP A 32 -10.58 3.52 3.29
CA ASP A 32 -11.83 3.54 4.06
C ASP A 32 -12.92 4.42 3.41
N LYS A 33 -12.54 5.47 2.68
CA LYS A 33 -13.47 6.53 2.21
C LYS A 33 -13.68 6.57 0.71
N CYS A 34 -12.72 6.09 -0.06
CA CYS A 34 -12.72 6.19 -1.51
C CYS A 34 -13.31 4.91 -2.10
N THR A 35 -14.64 4.78 -2.02
CA THR A 35 -15.38 3.72 -2.70
C THR A 35 -15.19 3.76 -4.21
N GLU A 36 -14.79 4.91 -4.77
CA GLU A 36 -14.52 5.12 -6.19
C GLU A 36 -13.24 4.39 -6.68
N LEU A 37 -12.34 3.98 -5.79
CA LEU A 37 -11.17 3.18 -6.21
C LEU A 37 -11.57 1.84 -6.82
N SER A 38 -12.76 1.31 -6.51
CA SER A 38 -13.28 0.09 -7.13
C SER A 38 -13.58 0.25 -8.63
N VAL A 39 -13.60 1.48 -9.16
CA VAL A 39 -13.71 1.74 -10.60
C VAL A 39 -12.38 1.47 -11.32
N LEU A 40 -11.28 1.49 -10.58
CA LEU A 40 -9.92 1.32 -11.09
C LEU A 40 -9.24 0.03 -10.62
N CYS A 41 -9.69 -0.53 -9.50
CA CYS A 41 -9.13 -1.72 -8.87
C CYS A 41 -10.24 -2.78 -8.69
N GLU A 42 -9.95 -4.00 -9.09
CA GLU A 42 -10.84 -5.16 -8.94
C GLU A 42 -10.33 -6.10 -7.83
N ASP A 43 -11.20 -6.99 -7.34
CA ASP A 43 -10.82 -8.02 -6.37
C ASP A 43 -9.65 -8.86 -6.89
N ASN A 44 -8.68 -9.16 -6.02
CA ASN A 44 -7.41 -9.85 -6.33
C ASN A 44 -6.41 -9.06 -7.17
N ASP A 45 -6.64 -7.78 -7.45
CA ASP A 45 -5.60 -6.94 -8.02
C ASP A 45 -4.37 -6.91 -7.12
N THR A 46 -3.19 -6.86 -7.75
CA THR A 46 -1.92 -6.82 -7.05
C THR A 46 -1.54 -5.39 -6.69
N HIS A 47 -1.46 -5.11 -5.40
CA HIS A 47 -1.00 -3.82 -4.88
C HIS A 47 0.43 -3.96 -4.37
N ILE A 48 1.33 -3.14 -4.92
CA ILE A 48 2.74 -3.11 -4.51
C ILE A 48 2.96 -1.88 -3.64
N VAL A 49 3.41 -2.08 -2.40
CA VAL A 49 3.66 -1.00 -1.45
C VAL A 49 5.05 -1.10 -0.83
N ASP A 50 5.59 0.05 -0.45
CA ASP A 50 6.82 0.11 0.32
C ASP A 50 6.62 -0.40 1.76
N ARG A 51 7.72 -0.77 2.43
CA ARG A 51 7.71 -1.25 3.82
C ARG A 51 7.07 -0.29 4.83
N GLY A 52 7.01 1.00 4.52
CA GLY A 52 6.37 2.01 5.37
C GLY A 52 4.85 1.85 5.48
N PHE A 53 4.23 1.07 4.59
CA PHE A 53 2.79 0.80 4.59
C PHE A 53 2.40 -0.49 5.32
N ARG A 54 3.35 -1.10 6.05
CA ARG A 54 3.08 -2.30 6.86
C ARG A 54 1.89 -2.17 7.81
N ASP A 55 1.66 -0.97 8.34
CA ASP A 55 0.62 -0.69 9.32
C ASP A 55 -0.78 -0.55 8.68
N VAL A 56 -0.85 -0.58 7.34
CA VAL A 56 -2.11 -0.55 6.58
C VAL A 56 -2.33 -1.78 5.71
N ALA A 57 -1.47 -2.81 5.87
CA ALA A 57 -1.52 -4.00 5.04
C ALA A 57 -2.82 -4.79 5.22
N GLU A 58 -3.35 -4.83 6.45
CA GLU A 58 -4.59 -5.53 6.78
C GLU A 58 -5.79 -4.91 6.06
N GLU A 59 -5.81 -3.58 5.90
CA GLU A 59 -6.87 -2.85 5.20
C GLU A 59 -6.91 -3.16 3.71
N PHE A 60 -5.75 -3.29 3.05
CA PHE A 60 -5.69 -3.74 1.66
C PHE A 60 -6.22 -5.17 1.52
N GLN A 61 -5.81 -6.08 2.41
CA GLN A 61 -6.23 -7.48 2.37
C GLN A 61 -7.72 -7.65 2.69
N ALA A 62 -8.26 -6.82 3.59
CA ALA A 62 -9.70 -6.81 3.92
C ALA A 62 -10.57 -6.39 2.73
N LEU A 63 -10.02 -5.63 1.79
CA LEU A 63 -10.66 -5.26 0.52
C LEU A 63 -10.48 -6.32 -0.58
N GLY A 64 -9.82 -7.44 -0.30
CA GLY A 64 -9.65 -8.54 -1.26
C GLY A 64 -8.46 -8.38 -2.20
N TYR A 65 -7.56 -7.43 -1.97
CA TYR A 65 -6.38 -7.22 -2.81
C TYR A 65 -5.22 -8.14 -2.43
N ASP A 66 -4.42 -8.54 -3.43
CA ASP A 66 -3.14 -9.22 -3.21
C ASP A 66 -2.05 -8.17 -2.94
N LEU A 67 -1.64 -8.04 -1.68
CA LEU A 67 -0.63 -7.07 -1.28
C LEU A 67 0.78 -7.67 -1.36
N LYS A 68 1.66 -7.03 -2.14
CA LYS A 68 3.10 -7.29 -2.18
C LYS A 68 3.86 -6.16 -1.48
N MET A 69 4.77 -6.55 -0.59
CA MET A 69 5.62 -5.62 0.14
C MET A 69 6.98 -6.29 0.40
N PRO A 70 8.09 -5.53 0.43
CA PRO A 70 9.38 -6.11 0.80
C PRO A 70 9.36 -6.69 2.22
N GLY A 71 10.07 -7.79 2.43
CA GLY A 71 10.09 -8.56 3.67
C GLY A 71 10.49 -7.75 4.90
N LEU A 72 9.90 -8.12 6.03
CA LEU A 72 10.18 -7.55 7.34
C LEU A 72 11.08 -8.49 8.14
N LEU A 73 12.09 -7.92 8.80
CA LEU A 73 12.91 -8.68 9.73
C LEU A 73 12.10 -9.02 10.99
N SER A 74 12.23 -10.25 11.48
CA SER A 74 11.67 -10.60 12.78
C SER A 74 12.49 -9.96 13.90
N LYS A 75 11.89 -9.86 15.08
CA LYS A 75 12.54 -9.21 16.23
C LYS A 75 13.80 -9.97 16.62
N GLY A 76 14.96 -9.29 16.52
CA GLY A 76 16.27 -9.86 16.83
C GLY A 76 17.07 -10.26 15.59
N ASP A 77 16.45 -10.30 14.42
CA ASP A 77 17.14 -10.61 13.17
C ASP A 77 17.88 -9.40 12.63
N LYS A 78 19.05 -9.66 12.04
CA LYS A 78 19.86 -8.64 11.36
C LYS A 78 19.67 -8.67 9.84
N GLN A 79 19.18 -9.78 9.30
CA GLN A 79 19.00 -10.02 7.87
C GLN A 79 17.91 -11.08 7.65
N LEU A 80 17.25 -11.03 6.50
CA LEU A 80 16.35 -12.09 6.04
C LEU A 80 17.17 -13.34 5.71
N SER A 81 16.55 -14.52 5.81
CA SER A 81 17.14 -15.72 5.23
C SER A 81 17.27 -15.59 3.71
N THR A 82 18.10 -16.42 3.09
CA THR A 82 18.25 -16.43 1.62
C THR A 82 16.93 -16.70 0.91
N ILE A 83 16.06 -17.53 1.50
CA ILE A 83 14.74 -17.87 0.93
C ILE A 83 13.83 -16.64 0.99
N GLU A 84 13.64 -16.06 2.17
CA GLU A 84 12.79 -14.88 2.36
C GLU A 84 13.29 -13.68 1.55
N ALA A 85 14.60 -13.50 1.43
CA ALA A 85 15.19 -12.44 0.62
C ALA A 85 14.93 -12.63 -0.88
N ASN A 86 14.86 -13.88 -1.36
CA ASN A 86 14.53 -14.18 -2.76
C ASN A 86 13.04 -14.02 -3.04
N GLU A 87 12.17 -14.38 -2.09
CA GLU A 87 10.72 -14.20 -2.23
C GLU A 87 10.29 -12.72 -2.13
N SER A 88 11.06 -11.91 -1.41
CA SER A 88 10.84 -10.47 -1.25
C SER A 88 11.31 -9.62 -2.44
N ARG A 89 12.01 -10.20 -3.43
CA ARG A 89 12.61 -9.50 -4.57
C ARG A 89 11.75 -9.63 -5.82
#